data_AF-A0A7J4SSC3-F1
#
_entry.id   AF-A0A7J4SSC3-F1
#
_cell.length_a   1.000
_cell.length_b   1.000
_cell.length_c   1.000
_cell.angle_alpha   90.00
_cell.angle_beta   90.00
_cell.angle_gamma   90.00
#
_symmetry.space_group_name_H-M   'P 1'
#
loop_
_entity.id
_entity.type
_entity.pdbx_description
1 polymer ?
#
loop_
_entity_poly.entity_id
_entity_poly.type
_entity_poly.pdbx_seq_one_letter_code
_entity_poly.pdbx_strand_id
1 'polypeptide(L)'
;MKGMIISIDAITALSIVVLVFSTFYLTVAATNTHVAALKYAHLMAADTLTQIDTVTCAEAESASGNDISGICQSPWDQSSLLSEIARRNYPNNEGLILKTIDRMIPDQYGYSIEVYTPGPAPGTGSWASYFNSSGVSPSLHYGVNEYKLMASAEKVVAIDIEPWSAVNPYCYFSCTGDADNNKCAYPCTEDIVSTLNIGSHKVALVRLSVYI
;
A
#
# COMPACT_ATOMS: atom_id res chain seq x y z
N MET A 1 74.64 11.98 -19.15
CA MET A 1 73.22 11.68 -18.89
C MET A 1 73.15 10.58 -17.84
N LYS A 2 72.57 10.84 -16.66
CA LYS A 2 72.35 9.79 -15.66
C LYS A 2 70.99 9.15 -15.95
N GLY A 3 70.99 7.95 -16.53
CA GLY A 3 69.78 7.18 -16.78
C GLY A 3 69.25 6.61 -15.47
N MET A 4 67.98 6.88 -15.15
CA MET A 4 67.29 6.28 -14.02
C MET A 4 66.84 4.88 -14.43
N ILE A 5 67.40 3.83 -13.81
CA ILE A 5 66.94 2.46 -13.99
C ILE A 5 65.79 2.24 -13.01
N ILE A 6 64.56 2.34 -13.52
CA ILE A 6 63.36 1.98 -12.76
C ILE A 6 63.26 0.45 -12.83
N SER A 7 63.29 -0.22 -11.68
CA SER A 7 63.13 -1.68 -11.64
C SER A 7 61.68 -2.05 -12.01
N ILE A 8 61.51 -3.15 -12.74
CA ILE A 8 60.19 -3.69 -13.12
C ILE A 8 59.32 -3.91 -11.87
N ASP A 9 59.96 -4.32 -10.77
CA ASP A 9 59.32 -4.55 -9.48
C ASP A 9 58.66 -3.27 -8.89
N ALA A 10 59.31 -2.12 -9.07
CA ALA A 10 58.75 -0.83 -8.64
C ALA A 10 57.52 -0.42 -9.48
N ILE A 11 57.49 -0.77 -10.77
CA ILE A 11 56.35 -0.50 -11.65
C ILE A 11 55.18 -1.42 -11.31
N THR A 12 55.43 -2.70 -11.06
CA THR A 12 54.38 -3.64 -10.62
C THR A 12 53.82 -3.27 -9.26
N ALA A 13 54.67 -2.90 -8.30
CA ALA A 13 54.23 -2.43 -6.99
C ALA A 13 53.37 -1.16 -7.11
N LEU A 14 53.81 -0.18 -7.91
CA LEU A 14 53.03 1.04 -8.15
C LEU A 14 51.68 0.75 -8.82
N SER A 15 51.65 -0.17 -9.80
CA SER A 15 50.43 -0.56 -10.50
C SER A 15 49.43 -1.22 -9.56
N ILE A 16 49.89 -2.11 -8.67
CA ILE A 16 49.06 -2.75 -7.65
C ILE A 16 48.52 -1.70 -6.67
N VAL A 17 49.37 -0.77 -6.21
CA VAL A 17 48.94 0.31 -5.30
C VAL A 17 47.86 1.17 -5.95
N VAL A 18 48.05 1.61 -7.19
CA VAL A 18 47.04 2.37 -7.93
C VAL A 18 45.75 1.58 -8.07
N LEU A 19 45.83 0.30 -8.45
CA LEU A 19 44.65 -0.55 -8.59
C LEU A 19 43.89 -0.68 -7.25
N VAL A 20 44.60 -0.93 -6.14
CA VAL A 20 43.99 -1.05 -4.80
C VAL A 20 43.32 0.26 -4.40
N PHE A 21 43.99 1.41 -4.56
CA PHE A 21 43.40 2.71 -4.24
C PHE A 21 42.19 3.05 -5.14
N SER A 22 42.25 2.76 -6.43
CA SER A 22 41.12 2.96 -7.34
C SER A 22 39.93 2.07 -6.96
N THR A 23 40.18 0.80 -6.63
CA THR A 23 39.12 -0.14 -6.22
C THR A 23 38.50 0.28 -4.88
N PHE A 24 39.33 0.72 -3.93
CA PHE A 24 38.89 1.22 -2.63
C PHE A 24 38.05 2.50 -2.77
N TYR A 25 38.49 3.45 -3.59
CA TYR A 25 37.75 4.67 -3.86
C TYR A 25 36.40 4.38 -4.52
N LEU A 26 36.36 3.47 -5.50
CA LEU A 26 35.12 3.06 -6.17
C LEU A 26 34.15 2.37 -5.20
N THR A 27 34.63 1.52 -4.30
CA THR A 27 33.78 0.85 -3.30
C THR A 27 33.21 1.85 -2.28
N VAL A 28 34.02 2.78 -1.78
CA VAL A 28 33.54 3.82 -0.84
C VAL A 28 32.57 4.80 -1.50
N ALA A 29 32.81 5.16 -2.77
CA ALA A 29 31.87 6.00 -3.52
C ALA A 29 30.55 5.27 -3.77
N ALA A 30 30.60 4.00 -4.18
CA ALA A 30 29.42 3.17 -4.43
C ALA A 30 28.55 3.01 -3.18
N THR A 31 29.13 2.71 -2.01
CA THR A 31 28.35 2.56 -0.76
C THR A 31 27.59 3.84 -0.40
N ASN A 32 28.20 5.01 -0.56
CA ASN A 32 27.52 6.28 -0.30
C ASN A 32 26.33 6.52 -1.25
N THR A 33 26.48 6.17 -2.54
CA THR A 33 25.38 6.32 -3.51
C THR A 33 24.22 5.36 -3.24
N HIS A 34 24.49 4.12 -2.84
CA HIS A 34 23.45 3.16 -2.49
C HIS A 34 22.69 3.55 -1.23
N VAL A 35 23.39 4.06 -0.21
CA VAL A 35 22.76 4.57 1.03
C VAL A 35 21.89 5.78 0.73
N ALA A 36 22.34 6.70 -0.14
CA ALA A 36 21.53 7.82 -0.58
C ALA A 36 20.27 7.35 -1.32
N ALA A 37 20.41 6.43 -2.29
CA ALA A 37 19.29 5.89 -3.05
C ALA A 37 18.25 5.18 -2.16
N LEU A 38 18.70 4.34 -1.21
CA LEU A 38 17.80 3.71 -0.23
C LEU A 38 17.07 4.73 0.65
N LYS A 39 17.78 5.79 1.07
CA LYS A 39 17.15 6.88 1.84
C LYS A 39 16.09 7.60 1.01
N TYR A 40 16.34 7.89 -0.26
CA TYR A 40 15.35 8.49 -1.15
C TYR A 40 14.14 7.58 -1.37
N ALA A 41 14.34 6.28 -1.61
CA ALA A 41 13.23 5.33 -1.74
C ALA A 41 12.40 5.23 -0.46
N HIS A 42 13.03 5.20 0.72
CA HIS A 42 12.32 5.19 1.99
C HIS A 42 11.52 6.47 2.22
N LEU A 43 12.12 7.64 1.96
CA LEU A 43 11.42 8.93 2.09
C LEU A 43 10.27 9.03 1.11
N MET A 44 10.44 8.60 -0.14
CA MET A 44 9.37 8.54 -1.12
C MET A 44 8.24 7.64 -0.64
N ALA A 45 8.54 6.44 -0.15
CA ALA A 45 7.54 5.55 0.42
C ALA A 45 6.80 6.19 1.61
N ALA A 46 7.52 6.85 2.52
CA ALA A 46 6.94 7.50 3.70
C ALA A 46 6.06 8.70 3.34
N ASP A 47 6.51 9.54 2.41
CA ASP A 47 5.79 10.72 1.93
C ASP A 47 4.53 10.30 1.17
N THR A 48 4.64 9.31 0.27
CA THR A 48 3.48 8.75 -0.44
C THR A 48 2.46 8.16 0.54
N LEU A 49 2.88 7.34 1.50
CA LEU A 49 1.99 6.79 2.54
C LEU A 49 1.31 7.90 3.35
N THR A 50 2.04 8.98 3.64
CA THR A 50 1.47 10.11 4.38
C THR A 50 0.45 10.86 3.54
N GLN A 51 0.75 11.12 2.27
CA GLN A 51 -0.19 11.80 1.37
C GLN A 51 -1.48 11.00 1.18
N ILE A 52 -1.39 9.69 0.87
CA ILE A 52 -2.60 8.88 0.66
C ILE A 52 -3.41 8.64 1.94
N ASP A 53 -2.82 8.82 3.12
CA ASP A 53 -3.56 8.79 4.38
C ASP A 53 -4.24 10.13 4.70
N THR A 54 -3.75 11.24 4.15
CA THR A 54 -4.39 12.55 4.32
C THR A 54 -5.47 12.83 3.29
N VAL A 55 -5.38 12.20 2.12
CA VAL A 55 -6.37 12.37 1.05
C VAL A 55 -7.62 11.55 1.39
N THR A 56 -8.75 12.23 1.50
CA THR A 56 -10.06 11.58 1.66
C THR A 56 -10.55 10.97 0.36
N CYS A 57 -11.44 10.00 0.48
CA CYS A 57 -12.09 9.37 -0.67
C CYS A 57 -12.79 10.38 -1.60
N ALA A 58 -13.51 11.35 -1.01
CA ALA A 58 -14.17 12.43 -1.77
C ALA A 58 -13.18 13.34 -2.53
N GLU A 59 -12.04 13.68 -1.91
CA GLU A 59 -10.99 14.48 -2.57
C GLU A 59 -10.35 13.72 -3.73
N ALA A 60 -10.08 12.42 -3.56
CA ALA A 60 -9.54 11.57 -4.60
C ALA A 60 -10.50 11.47 -5.82
N GLU A 61 -11.81 11.35 -5.57
CA GLU A 61 -12.82 11.35 -6.62
C GLU A 61 -12.78 12.65 -7.43
N SER A 62 -12.80 13.78 -6.73
CA SER A 62 -12.78 15.11 -7.34
C SER A 62 -11.52 15.38 -8.19
N ALA A 63 -10.35 14.91 -7.73
CA ALA A 63 -9.08 15.11 -8.40
C ALA A 63 -8.85 14.15 -9.58
N SER A 64 -9.50 12.98 -9.56
CA SER A 64 -9.33 11.95 -10.60
C SER A 64 -10.18 12.20 -11.85
N GLY A 65 -11.21 13.06 -11.76
CA GLY A 65 -12.14 13.36 -12.85
C GLY A 65 -12.92 12.16 -13.37
N ASN A 66 -12.92 11.05 -12.64
CA ASN A 66 -13.55 9.79 -13.01
C ASN A 66 -14.34 9.23 -11.82
N ASP A 67 -15.37 8.46 -12.13
CA ASP A 67 -16.18 7.75 -11.16
C ASP A 67 -15.32 6.70 -10.41
N ILE A 68 -15.15 6.91 -9.10
CA ILE A 68 -14.50 5.94 -8.19
C ILE A 68 -15.51 5.27 -7.25
N SER A 69 -16.81 5.31 -7.59
CA SER A 69 -17.94 4.75 -6.81
C SER A 69 -17.81 3.27 -6.45
N GLY A 70 -16.91 2.52 -7.11
CA GLY A 70 -16.58 1.14 -6.74
C GLY A 70 -15.77 1.01 -5.45
N ILE A 71 -15.10 2.07 -5.00
CA ILE A 71 -14.08 2.05 -3.95
C ILE A 71 -14.53 2.88 -2.75
N CYS A 72 -14.92 4.13 -2.98
CA CYS A 72 -15.55 4.96 -1.96
C CYS A 72 -17.04 4.59 -1.91
N GLN A 73 -17.52 4.03 -0.80
CA GLN A 73 -18.92 3.56 -0.69
C GLN A 73 -19.93 4.72 -0.80
N SER A 74 -19.46 5.95 -0.57
CA SER A 74 -20.28 7.14 -0.59
C SER A 74 -19.41 8.36 -0.93
N PRO A 75 -19.92 9.33 -1.71
CA PRO A 75 -19.28 10.64 -1.87
C PRO A 75 -19.20 11.45 -0.57
N TRP A 76 -19.85 10.97 0.50
CA TRP A 76 -19.77 11.52 1.85
C TRP A 76 -18.79 10.76 2.77
N ASP A 77 -18.12 9.71 2.25
CA ASP A 77 -17.17 8.91 3.00
C ASP A 77 -15.89 9.73 3.28
N GLN A 78 -15.69 10.09 4.54
CA GLN A 78 -14.52 10.84 5.00
C GLN A 78 -13.35 9.92 5.36
N SER A 79 -13.46 8.61 5.08
CA SER A 79 -12.36 7.66 5.22
C SER A 79 -11.13 8.12 4.44
N SER A 80 -9.93 7.95 5.01
CA SER A 80 -8.70 8.15 4.25
C SER A 80 -8.59 7.13 3.12
N LEU A 81 -8.00 7.51 1.99
CA LEU A 81 -7.77 6.59 0.88
C LEU A 81 -6.95 5.37 1.34
N LEU A 82 -5.99 5.57 2.25
CA LEU A 82 -5.21 4.49 2.83
C LEU A 82 -6.07 3.52 3.67
N SER A 83 -7.03 4.04 4.43
CA SER A 83 -7.98 3.20 5.18
C SER A 83 -8.86 2.38 4.24
N GLU A 84 -9.24 2.90 3.08
CA GLU A 84 -10.00 2.15 2.07
C GLU A 84 -9.19 1.05 1.40
N ILE A 85 -7.93 1.35 1.06
CA ILE A 85 -6.98 0.34 0.55
C ILE A 85 -6.83 -0.80 1.57
N ALA A 86 -6.71 -0.46 2.86
CA ALA A 86 -6.58 -1.46 3.91
C ALA A 86 -7.91 -2.19 4.24
N ARG A 87 -9.06 -1.52 4.08
CA ARG A 87 -10.41 -2.06 4.33
C ARG A 87 -10.81 -3.10 3.29
N ARG A 88 -10.62 -2.76 2.01
CA ARG A 88 -11.08 -3.58 0.89
C ARG A 88 -9.94 -4.48 0.43
N ASN A 89 -9.85 -5.68 1.01
CA ASN A 89 -8.97 -6.75 0.55
C ASN A 89 -9.42 -7.37 -0.81
N TYR A 90 -9.81 -6.53 -1.78
CA TYR A 90 -10.42 -6.93 -3.06
C TYR A 90 -9.49 -6.59 -4.25
N PRO A 91 -9.35 -7.50 -5.23
CA PRO A 91 -8.43 -7.35 -6.37
C PRO A 91 -8.79 -6.25 -7.40
N ASN A 92 -9.84 -5.44 -7.18
CA ASN A 92 -10.36 -4.51 -8.19
C ASN A 92 -10.05 -3.02 -7.92
N ASN A 93 -9.18 -2.70 -6.94
CA ASN A 93 -8.84 -1.31 -6.59
C ASN A 93 -7.59 -0.78 -7.32
N GLU A 94 -7.06 -1.55 -8.28
CA GLU A 94 -5.87 -1.25 -9.07
C GLU A 94 -5.92 0.14 -9.70
N GLY A 95 -7.07 0.53 -10.27
CA GLY A 95 -7.23 1.79 -10.98
C GLY A 95 -7.08 3.05 -10.12
N LEU A 96 -7.37 2.98 -8.82
CA LEU A 96 -7.19 4.11 -7.90
C LEU A 96 -5.76 4.22 -7.41
N ILE A 97 -5.15 3.08 -7.12
CA ILE A 97 -3.72 3.04 -6.77
C ILE A 97 -2.90 3.61 -7.93
N LEU A 98 -3.15 3.17 -9.16
CA LEU A 98 -2.51 3.73 -10.34
C LEU A 98 -2.76 5.23 -10.47
N LYS A 99 -4.00 5.72 -10.31
CA LYS A 99 -4.28 7.16 -10.49
C LYS A 99 -3.71 8.07 -9.40
N THR A 100 -3.53 7.55 -8.18
CA THR A 100 -3.05 8.35 -7.05
C THR A 100 -1.57 8.15 -6.80
N ILE A 101 -1.11 6.90 -6.70
CA ILE A 101 0.27 6.56 -6.34
C ILE A 101 1.22 6.68 -7.53
N ASP A 102 0.84 6.33 -8.77
CA ASP A 102 1.74 6.53 -9.94
C ASP A 102 2.11 8.01 -10.11
N ARG A 103 1.23 8.93 -9.71
CA ARG A 103 1.55 10.37 -9.80
C ARG A 103 2.55 10.82 -8.75
N MET A 104 2.68 10.08 -7.64
CA MET A 104 3.57 10.41 -6.52
C MET A 104 4.94 9.75 -6.67
N ILE A 105 4.98 8.58 -7.30
CA ILE A 105 6.21 7.79 -7.51
C ILE A 105 6.62 7.93 -8.97
N PRO A 106 7.80 8.48 -9.30
CA PRO A 106 8.24 8.58 -10.69
C PRO A 106 8.36 7.22 -11.39
N ASP A 107 8.06 7.18 -12.69
CA ASP A 107 8.09 5.97 -13.55
C ASP A 107 9.41 5.17 -13.48
N GLN A 108 10.53 5.84 -13.21
CA GLN A 108 11.84 5.19 -13.02
C GLN A 108 11.97 4.40 -11.70
N TYR A 109 10.91 4.25 -10.93
CA TYR A 109 10.84 3.42 -9.73
C TYR A 109 9.64 2.52 -9.85
N GLY A 110 9.70 1.32 -9.30
CA GLY A 110 8.49 0.55 -9.08
C GLY A 110 8.09 0.54 -7.62
N TYR A 111 6.86 0.13 -7.34
CA TYR A 111 6.34 0.10 -5.99
C TYR A 111 5.36 -1.05 -5.74
N SER A 112 5.22 -1.42 -4.48
CA SER A 112 4.22 -2.38 -4.02
C SER A 112 3.61 -1.96 -2.71
N ILE A 113 2.28 -2.11 -2.60
CA ILE A 113 1.55 -1.93 -1.36
C ILE A 113 1.30 -3.30 -0.75
N GLU A 114 1.58 -3.44 0.53
CA GLU A 114 1.40 -4.66 1.28
C GLU A 114 0.63 -4.35 2.58
N VAL A 115 -0.27 -5.25 2.96
CA VAL A 115 -1.04 -5.12 4.21
C VAL A 115 -0.70 -6.30 5.10
N TYR A 116 -0.38 -6.02 6.36
CA TYR A 116 -0.07 -7.07 7.32
C TYR A 116 -1.32 -7.83 7.73
N THR A 117 -1.33 -9.14 7.48
CA THR A 117 -2.36 -10.06 7.92
C THR A 117 -1.88 -10.77 9.18
N PRO A 118 -2.49 -10.51 10.36
CA PRO A 118 -2.12 -11.21 11.58
C PRO A 118 -2.45 -12.70 11.47
N GLY A 119 -1.53 -13.56 11.90
CA GLY A 119 -1.74 -15.00 11.95
C GLY A 119 -2.49 -15.44 13.21
N PRO A 120 -2.88 -16.73 13.30
CA PRO A 120 -3.64 -17.26 14.45
C PRO A 120 -2.85 -17.28 15.76
N ALA A 121 -1.52 -17.15 15.70
CA ALA A 121 -0.64 -17.09 16.86
C ALA A 121 0.30 -15.86 16.80
N PRO A 122 0.79 -15.36 17.94
CA PRO A 122 1.78 -14.27 17.97
C PRO A 122 2.99 -14.59 17.08
N GLY A 123 3.36 -13.65 16.21
CA GLY A 123 4.49 -13.80 15.29
C GLY A 123 4.23 -14.63 14.02
N THR A 124 3.02 -15.13 13.80
CA THR A 124 2.68 -15.92 12.59
C THR A 124 2.00 -15.10 11.47
N GLY A 125 2.00 -13.77 11.58
CA GLY A 125 1.44 -12.92 10.54
C GLY A 125 2.32 -12.85 9.30
N SER A 126 1.73 -12.38 8.21
CA SER A 126 2.40 -12.27 6.92
C SER A 126 1.99 -10.98 6.23
N TRP A 127 2.89 -10.47 5.39
CA TRP A 127 2.58 -9.36 4.49
C TRP A 127 1.89 -9.91 3.25
N ALA A 128 0.66 -9.47 3.01
CA ALA A 128 -0.06 -9.79 1.79
C ALA A 128 0.16 -8.65 0.79
N SER A 129 0.67 -8.97 -0.40
CA SER A 129 0.77 -7.98 -1.48
C SER A 129 -0.63 -7.63 -1.96
N TYR A 130 -0.96 -6.35 -1.83
CA TYR A 130 -2.24 -5.78 -2.25
C TYR A 130 -2.16 -5.25 -3.67
N PHE A 131 -1.05 -4.58 -3.99
CA PHE A 131 -0.78 -4.04 -5.29
C PHE A 131 0.71 -4.11 -5.58
N ASN A 132 1.05 -4.32 -6.84
CA ASN A 132 2.41 -4.26 -7.33
C ASN A 132 2.42 -3.64 -8.74
N SER A 133 3.16 -2.54 -8.92
CA SER A 133 3.23 -1.84 -10.21
C SER A 133 3.82 -2.72 -11.32
N SER A 134 4.55 -3.78 -10.99
CA SER A 134 5.07 -4.74 -11.96
C SER A 134 4.03 -5.68 -12.56
N GLY A 135 2.86 -5.81 -11.93
CA GLY A 135 1.76 -6.65 -12.40
C GLY A 135 0.87 -5.98 -13.44
N VAL A 136 1.05 -4.68 -13.65
CA VAL A 136 0.20 -3.84 -14.50
C VAL A 136 0.74 -3.85 -15.94
N SER A 137 -0.14 -3.90 -16.93
CA SER A 137 0.26 -3.90 -18.35
C SER A 137 -0.56 -2.89 -19.17
N PRO A 138 0.08 -1.90 -19.84
CA PRO A 138 1.52 -1.60 -19.81
C PRO A 138 1.92 -0.88 -18.52
N SER A 139 3.01 -1.30 -17.87
CA SER A 139 3.60 -0.56 -16.75
C SER A 139 4.66 0.42 -17.27
N LEU A 140 4.60 1.65 -16.80
CA LEU A 140 5.70 2.62 -16.95
C LEU A 140 6.76 2.45 -15.85
N HIS A 141 6.44 1.66 -14.82
CA HIS A 141 7.29 1.41 -13.66
C HIS A 141 8.19 0.19 -13.85
N TYR A 142 9.33 0.16 -13.16
CA TYR A 142 10.21 -1.01 -13.15
C TYR A 142 9.49 -2.26 -12.63
N GLY A 143 9.91 -3.43 -13.14
CA GLY A 143 9.39 -4.71 -12.67
C GLY A 143 9.99 -5.14 -11.33
N VAL A 144 9.27 -5.97 -10.57
CA VAL A 144 9.77 -6.55 -9.30
C VAL A 144 10.99 -7.46 -9.50
N ASN A 145 11.28 -7.88 -10.74
CA ASN A 145 12.47 -8.67 -11.05
C ASN A 145 13.63 -7.83 -11.59
N GLU A 146 13.46 -6.51 -11.70
CA GLU A 146 14.40 -5.60 -12.36
C GLU A 146 15.11 -4.67 -11.36
N TYR A 147 14.76 -4.72 -10.08
CA TYR A 147 15.32 -3.83 -9.07
C TYR A 147 16.66 -4.31 -8.52
N LYS A 148 17.50 -3.34 -8.16
CA LYS A 148 18.77 -3.52 -7.44
C LYS A 148 18.64 -3.17 -5.97
N LEU A 149 17.75 -2.23 -5.63
CA LEU A 149 17.55 -1.76 -4.26
C LEU A 149 16.05 -1.64 -3.97
N MET A 150 15.66 -1.96 -2.74
CA MET A 150 14.29 -1.77 -2.26
C MET A 150 14.34 -1.16 -0.86
N ALA A 151 13.48 -0.17 -0.62
CA ALA A 151 13.24 0.38 0.71
C ALA A 151 11.74 0.50 0.94
N SER A 152 11.32 0.37 2.19
CA SER A 152 9.92 0.42 2.56
C SER A 152 9.66 1.36 3.72
N ALA A 153 8.46 1.92 3.77
CA ALA A 153 7.92 2.63 4.92
C ALA A 153 6.62 1.97 5.36
N GLU A 154 6.28 2.11 6.64
CA GLU A 154 5.13 1.46 7.26
C GLU A 154 4.27 2.51 7.97
N LYS A 155 2.95 2.33 7.91
CA LYS A 155 1.98 3.21 8.58
C LYS A 155 0.85 2.40 9.20
N VAL A 156 0.48 2.77 10.42
CA VAL A 156 -0.68 2.23 11.13
C VAL A 156 -1.90 3.05 10.74
N VAL A 157 -2.99 2.36 10.40
CA VAL A 157 -4.21 2.97 9.87
C VAL A 157 -5.40 2.44 10.63
N ALA A 158 -6.27 3.34 11.09
CA ALA A 158 -7.56 2.97 11.66
C ALA A 158 -8.55 2.77 10.51
N ILE A 159 -9.29 1.67 10.56
CA ILE A 159 -10.35 1.32 9.62
C ILE A 159 -11.65 1.33 10.39
N ASP A 160 -12.51 2.27 10.05
CA ASP A 160 -13.85 2.37 10.59
C ASP A 160 -14.81 1.73 9.59
N ILE A 161 -15.44 0.63 10.00
CA ILE A 161 -16.53 0.03 9.25
C ILE A 161 -17.81 0.61 9.82
N GLU A 162 -18.44 1.51 9.07
CA GLU A 162 -19.69 2.13 9.49
C GLU A 162 -20.78 1.07 9.72
N PRO A 163 -21.61 1.24 10.77
CA PRO A 163 -22.77 0.41 10.96
C PRO A 163 -23.73 0.59 9.79
N TRP A 164 -24.18 -0.51 9.20
CA TRP A 164 -25.22 -0.48 8.19
C TRP A 164 -26.36 -1.42 8.59
N SER A 165 -27.56 -1.08 8.12
CA SER A 165 -28.74 -1.93 8.26
C SER A 165 -29.39 -2.11 6.90
N ALA A 166 -29.96 -3.30 6.66
CA ALA A 166 -30.93 -3.44 5.58
C ALA A 166 -32.14 -2.53 5.84
N VAL A 167 -32.92 -2.25 4.79
CA VAL A 167 -34.09 -1.34 4.79
C VAL A 167 -35.09 -1.63 5.92
N ASN A 168 -35.05 -2.82 6.54
CA ASN A 168 -35.85 -3.15 7.71
C ASN A 168 -35.00 -3.93 8.77
N PRO A 169 -34.32 -3.24 9.71
CA PRO A 169 -33.44 -3.88 10.70
C PRO A 169 -34.20 -4.68 11.77
N TYR A 170 -35.50 -4.46 11.91
CA TYR A 170 -36.32 -5.10 12.91
C TYR A 170 -37.46 -5.85 12.21
N CYS A 171 -37.41 -7.19 12.21
CA CYS A 171 -38.59 -7.99 11.96
C CYS A 171 -39.45 -7.91 13.24
N TYR A 172 -40.30 -6.89 13.35
CA TYR A 172 -41.21 -6.78 14.49
C TYR A 172 -42.53 -7.47 14.17
N PHE A 173 -43.00 -8.26 15.15
CA PHE A 173 -44.31 -8.88 15.12
C PHE A 173 -45.36 -7.82 15.44
N SER A 174 -46.20 -7.46 14.47
CA SER A 174 -47.34 -6.61 14.70
C SER A 174 -48.62 -7.43 14.57
N CYS A 175 -49.36 -7.53 15.67
CA CYS A 175 -50.75 -7.98 15.63
C CYS A 175 -51.63 -6.75 15.65
N THR A 176 -52.55 -6.69 14.70
CA THR A 176 -53.64 -5.73 14.71
C THR A 176 -54.95 -6.50 14.77
N GLY A 177 -55.83 -6.10 15.69
CA GLY A 177 -57.11 -6.74 15.91
C GLY A 177 -57.69 -6.47 17.29
N ASP A 178 -58.99 -6.69 17.39
CA ASP A 178 -59.81 -6.71 18.59
C ASP A 178 -59.92 -8.14 19.16
N ALA A 179 -60.56 -8.30 20.33
CA ALA A 179 -60.53 -9.52 21.15
C ALA A 179 -60.89 -10.83 20.40
N ASP A 180 -61.63 -10.73 19.30
CA ASP A 180 -62.11 -11.86 18.50
C ASP A 180 -61.44 -11.98 17.11
N ASN A 181 -60.52 -11.07 16.72
CA ASN A 181 -60.00 -11.01 15.35
C ASN A 181 -58.56 -10.48 15.22
N ASN A 182 -57.64 -11.07 15.98
CA ASN A 182 -56.21 -10.77 15.85
C ASN A 182 -55.64 -11.29 14.54
N LYS A 183 -55.30 -10.37 13.62
CA LYS A 183 -54.47 -10.66 12.45
C LYS A 183 -53.04 -10.29 12.76
N CYS A 184 -52.23 -11.31 13.02
CA CYS A 184 -50.80 -11.11 13.18
C CYS A 184 -50.13 -11.19 11.81
N ALA A 185 -49.51 -10.08 11.40
CA ALA A 185 -48.66 -10.10 10.22
C ALA A 185 -47.34 -10.76 10.62
N TYR A 186 -46.97 -11.83 9.93
CA TYR A 186 -45.66 -12.47 10.05
C TYR A 186 -44.83 -12.06 8.82
N PRO A 187 -44.04 -10.97 8.89
CA PRO A 187 -43.24 -10.56 7.73
C PRO A 187 -41.96 -11.39 7.55
N CYS A 188 -41.69 -12.35 8.43
CA CYS A 188 -40.46 -13.12 8.40
C CYS A 188 -40.70 -14.47 7.68
N THR A 189 -40.48 -14.50 6.36
CA THR A 189 -40.18 -15.76 5.66
C THR A 189 -38.83 -16.28 6.14
N GLU A 190 -38.70 -17.59 6.27
CA GLU A 190 -37.80 -18.39 7.14
C GLU A 190 -36.28 -18.06 7.21
N ASP A 191 -35.76 -17.05 6.52
CA ASP A 191 -34.32 -16.74 6.46
C ASP A 191 -33.99 -15.25 6.73
N ILE A 192 -34.49 -14.65 7.81
CA ILE A 192 -34.08 -13.28 8.20
C ILE A 192 -33.16 -13.33 9.42
N VAL A 193 -31.86 -13.44 9.14
CA VAL A 193 -30.79 -13.08 10.08
C VAL A 193 -30.89 -11.57 10.30
N SER A 194 -30.86 -11.09 11.55
CA SER A 194 -30.69 -9.67 11.84
C SER A 194 -29.50 -9.14 11.03
N THR A 195 -29.75 -8.36 9.98
CA THR A 195 -28.70 -7.77 9.14
C THR A 195 -28.16 -6.46 9.74
N LEU A 196 -28.35 -6.25 11.04
CA LEU A 196 -27.78 -5.11 11.74
C LEU A 196 -26.29 -5.36 11.94
N ASN A 197 -25.46 -4.70 11.14
CA ASN A 197 -24.03 -4.62 11.39
C ASN A 197 -23.80 -3.40 12.29
N ILE A 198 -23.35 -3.63 13.53
CA ILE A 198 -23.07 -2.57 14.50
C ILE A 198 -21.78 -1.78 14.20
N GLY A 199 -21.16 -2.04 13.05
CA GLY A 199 -19.87 -1.49 12.68
C GLY A 199 -18.73 -2.16 13.46
N SER A 200 -17.50 -1.91 13.02
CA SER A 200 -16.32 -2.38 13.74
C SER A 200 -15.15 -1.45 13.48
N HIS A 201 -14.37 -1.19 14.52
CA HIS A 201 -13.08 -0.52 14.40
C HIS A 201 -11.99 -1.59 14.25
N LYS A 202 -11.16 -1.46 13.23
CA LYS A 202 -10.00 -2.32 13.00
C LYS A 202 -8.75 -1.45 12.87
N VAL A 203 -7.61 -2.01 13.20
CA VAL A 203 -6.32 -1.39 12.94
C VAL A 203 -5.59 -2.26 11.93
N ALA A 204 -5.09 -1.64 10.87
CA ALA A 204 -4.26 -2.28 9.87
C ALA A 204 -2.86 -1.67 9.86
N LEU A 205 -1.87 -2.48 9.51
CA LEU A 205 -0.52 -2.03 9.22
C LEU A 205 -0.30 -2.13 7.72
N VAL A 206 -0.02 -0.99 7.08
CA VAL A 206 0.21 -0.89 5.65
C VAL A 206 1.68 -0.57 5.41
N ARG A 207 2.28 -1.25 4.45
CA ARG A 207 3.65 -1.02 3.99
C ARG A 207 3.63 -0.62 2.52
N LEU A 208 4.40 0.41 2.20
CA LEU A 208 4.72 0.77 0.83
C LEU A 208 6.20 0.50 0.62
N SER A 209 6.51 -0.31 -0.38
CA SER A 209 7.88 -0.61 -0.79
C SER A 209 8.14 0.06 -2.13
N VAL A 210 9.24 0.79 -2.24
CA VAL A 210 9.71 1.43 -3.48
C VAL A 210 11.02 0.76 -3.88
N TYR A 211 11.12 0.38 -5.14
CA TYR A 211 12.25 -0.34 -5.69
C TYR A 211 12.86 0.37 -6.91
N ILE A 212 14.20 0.36 -6.95
CA ILE A 212 15.10 1.09 -7.86
C ILE A 212 15.93 0.10 -8.66
#